data_AF-A0A374BMX2-F1
#
_entry.id   AF-A0A374BMX2-F1
#
_cell.length_a   1.000
_cell.length_b   1.000
_cell.length_c   1.000
_cell.angle_alpha   90.00
_cell.angle_beta   90.00
_cell.angle_gamma   90.00
#
_symmetry.space_group_name_H-M   'P 1'
#
loop_
_entity.id
_entity.type
_entity.pdbx_description
1 polymer ?
#
loop_
_entity_poly.entity_id
_entity_poly.type
_entity_poly.pdbx_seq_one_letter_code
_entity_poly.pdbx_strand_id
1 'polypeptide(L)'
;MNNEIKLDTKLVGDITGDFYVPSYQRGYRWGETEVVRLLDDIYSTEGKRNYCLQPVVVRKNGDRYELIDGQQRLTTIYLIYRFMNEESFGFIDEPRFTLSYETREKSEEFLKSIDESRKEENIDFWFLCAAYESIKKWFSARDRKSTLTNVNKYFDEIVKIIWYEVGEAEDAIGLFTRLNIGKIPLTNAELVKAMFLSKDTDEDVDKEKQEEISLQWDNMEKELHNNSLWYFLTNKANADYQTRIDLVLDLISGKPADNREKYYTFFKFDEMRQTKSLDSIWRSIQQTFLVLKDWHGNHELYHKIGYLIASGILTLQKIFDLSKDKTKDDFRDSLDGYIRDSIKIKGNYSDLSYEKPLDQKKIATLLLLFNVESVRRNGEHSQWFPFDKYKFGRGGKVTWSLEHIHAQQSEGLRTQEMWKEWLTLHIPSVKSVSDDSEELIELMNSAIAKDKLERQEFDAIQQRVVDLLSVKGNTEYLHSIANMALLSSTDNAALNNSTFDVKRNEIIKMDKAGQYIPFCTRMVFLKYYTPSADNQLHFWGHADRVAYVDAMNTVLVNYLEEPIVLEKEEE
;
A
#
# COMPACT_ATOMS: atom_id res chain seq x y z
N MET A 1 26.90 7.15 45.42
CA MET A 1 26.33 6.18 44.48
C MET A 1 27.23 6.17 43.26
N ASN A 2 27.81 5.02 42.91
CA ASN A 2 28.86 4.93 41.88
C ASN A 2 28.30 5.24 40.49
N ASN A 3 28.72 6.35 39.89
CA ASN A 3 28.55 6.67 38.47
C ASN A 3 29.58 5.93 37.59
N GLU A 4 29.93 4.69 37.93
CA GLU A 4 30.92 3.92 37.16
C GLU A 4 30.27 3.30 35.93
N ILE A 5 30.60 3.86 34.77
CA ILE A 5 30.34 3.25 33.46
C ILE A 5 31.31 2.08 33.29
N LYS A 6 30.80 0.87 33.04
CA LYS A 6 31.62 -0.28 32.65
C LYS A 6 31.48 -0.53 31.16
N LEU A 7 32.58 -0.39 30.44
CA LEU A 7 32.69 -0.74 29.03
C LEU A 7 33.64 -1.94 28.90
N ASP A 8 33.11 -3.08 28.47
CA ASP A 8 33.90 -4.31 28.25
C ASP A 8 33.37 -5.06 27.01
N THR A 9 33.98 -6.19 26.66
CA THR A 9 33.44 -7.14 25.67
C THR A 9 33.03 -8.42 26.38
N LYS A 10 31.82 -8.90 26.10
CA LYS A 10 31.28 -10.13 26.67
C LYS A 10 31.03 -11.17 25.57
N LEU A 11 31.39 -12.43 25.77
CA LEU A 11 31.04 -13.49 24.81
C LEU A 11 29.52 -13.66 24.77
N VAL A 12 28.97 -13.99 23.61
CA VAL A 12 27.53 -14.22 23.47
C VAL A 12 27.07 -15.40 24.33
N GLY A 13 27.88 -16.45 24.45
CA GLY A 13 27.64 -17.60 25.36
C GLY A 13 27.65 -17.26 26.86
N ASP A 14 28.27 -16.13 27.23
CA ASP A 14 28.36 -15.69 28.63
C ASP A 14 27.22 -14.75 29.03
N ILE A 15 26.35 -14.33 28.08
CA ILE A 15 25.25 -13.42 28.38
C ILE A 15 24.23 -14.15 29.27
N THR A 16 23.98 -13.57 30.46
CA THR A 16 23.13 -14.14 31.49
C THR A 16 22.30 -13.06 32.17
N GLY A 17 21.19 -13.47 32.79
CA GLY A 17 20.33 -12.60 33.61
C GLY A 17 19.02 -12.21 32.95
N ASP A 18 18.24 -11.39 33.65
CA ASP A 18 16.92 -10.94 33.20
C ASP A 18 17.01 -9.54 32.59
N PHE A 19 16.60 -9.41 31.33
CA PHE A 19 16.58 -8.14 30.61
C PHE A 19 15.16 -7.61 30.52
N TYR A 20 14.94 -6.45 31.11
CA TYR A 20 13.71 -5.69 30.99
C TYR A 20 13.82 -4.69 29.84
N VAL A 21 12.85 -4.71 28.93
CA VAL A 21 12.74 -3.80 27.79
C VAL A 21 11.66 -2.76 28.10
N PRO A 22 12.03 -1.50 28.37
CA PRO A 22 11.09 -0.42 28.63
C PRO A 22 10.17 -0.07 27.46
N SER A 23 9.04 0.54 27.77
CA SER A 23 7.96 0.95 26.85
C SER A 23 8.37 1.98 25.80
N TYR A 24 9.44 2.75 26.07
CA TYR A 24 9.98 3.73 25.14
C TYR A 24 10.70 3.10 23.94
N GLN A 25 11.09 1.83 24.04
CA GLN A 25 11.62 1.13 22.89
C GLN A 25 10.51 0.53 22.03
N ARG A 26 10.77 0.48 20.72
CA ARG A 26 9.88 -0.16 19.75
C ARG A 26 9.82 -1.67 19.94
N GLY A 27 8.78 -2.29 19.40
CA GLY A 27 8.71 -3.76 19.31
C GLY A 27 9.82 -4.37 18.45
N TYR A 28 9.88 -5.68 18.35
CA TYR A 28 10.85 -6.33 17.45
C TYR A 28 10.54 -6.02 15.98
N ARG A 29 11.53 -5.57 15.18
CA ARG A 29 11.34 -5.04 13.81
C ARG A 29 12.41 -5.49 12.80
N TRP A 30 13.37 -6.32 13.20
CA TRP A 30 14.31 -6.88 12.23
C TRP A 30 13.57 -7.84 11.28
N GLY A 31 13.83 -7.69 9.97
CA GLY A 31 13.28 -8.56 8.93
C GLY A 31 14.31 -9.59 8.46
N GLU A 32 13.99 -10.29 7.38
CA GLU A 32 14.86 -11.33 6.78
C GLU A 32 16.27 -10.79 6.51
N THR A 33 16.39 -9.58 5.96
CA THR A 33 17.68 -8.97 5.60
C THR A 33 18.62 -8.81 6.79
N GLU A 34 18.15 -8.23 7.90
CA GLU A 34 18.98 -8.00 9.08
C GLU A 34 19.39 -9.32 9.76
N VAL A 35 18.45 -10.26 9.85
CA VAL A 35 18.66 -11.57 10.48
C VAL A 35 19.66 -12.41 9.68
N VAL A 36 19.48 -12.51 8.37
CA VAL A 36 20.39 -13.24 7.48
C VAL A 36 21.78 -12.63 7.50
N ARG A 37 21.88 -11.30 7.47
CA ARG A 37 23.16 -10.60 7.54
C ARG A 37 23.90 -10.88 8.85
N LEU A 38 23.21 -10.88 10.00
CA LEU A 38 23.81 -11.23 11.29
C LEU A 38 24.38 -12.65 11.26
N LEU A 39 23.60 -13.63 10.79
CA LEU A 39 24.02 -15.02 10.70
C LEU A 39 25.19 -15.23 9.72
N ASP A 40 25.13 -14.61 8.55
CA ASP A 40 26.20 -14.66 7.56
C ASP A 40 27.50 -14.05 8.10
N ASP A 41 27.42 -12.91 8.79
CA ASP A 41 28.60 -12.27 9.39
C ASP A 41 29.24 -13.20 10.45
N ILE A 42 28.44 -13.79 11.34
CA ILE A 42 28.91 -14.75 12.36
C ILE A 42 29.55 -15.98 11.69
N TYR A 43 28.88 -16.55 10.68
CA TYR A 43 29.36 -17.76 10.02
C TYR A 43 30.60 -17.53 9.17
N SER A 44 30.72 -16.35 8.55
CA SER A 44 31.87 -15.95 7.73
C SER A 44 33.19 -15.83 8.52
N THR A 45 33.13 -15.90 9.85
CA THR A 45 34.33 -15.95 10.70
C THR A 45 35.09 -17.26 10.56
N GLU A 46 34.41 -18.33 10.15
CA GLU A 46 34.93 -19.71 10.10
C GLU A 46 35.59 -20.18 11.41
N GLY A 47 35.25 -19.57 12.56
CA GLY A 47 35.92 -19.85 13.83
C GLY A 47 37.36 -19.31 13.93
N LYS A 48 37.83 -18.54 12.95
CA LYS A 48 39.25 -18.13 12.82
C LYS A 48 39.53 -16.73 13.35
N ARG A 49 38.51 -15.91 13.52
CA ARG A 49 38.65 -14.51 13.97
C ARG A 49 37.53 -14.14 14.93
N ASN A 50 37.85 -13.30 15.90
CA ASN A 50 36.85 -12.69 16.78
C ASN A 50 35.91 -11.81 15.95
N TYR A 51 34.61 -11.91 16.23
CA TYR A 51 33.58 -11.05 15.65
C TYR A 51 32.88 -10.28 16.76
N CYS A 52 32.86 -8.96 16.64
CA CYS A 52 32.33 -8.08 17.68
C CYS A 52 31.02 -7.46 17.21
N LEU A 53 29.93 -7.82 17.89
CA LEU A 53 28.63 -7.21 17.72
C LEU A 53 28.63 -5.79 18.31
N GLN A 54 27.81 -4.94 17.69
CA GLN A 54 27.58 -3.58 18.16
C GLN A 54 27.07 -3.54 19.62
N PRO A 55 27.26 -2.42 20.33
CA PRO A 55 27.05 -2.36 21.78
C PRO A 55 25.66 -2.76 22.26
N VAL A 56 25.58 -3.47 23.38
CA VAL A 56 24.37 -3.57 24.20
C VAL A 56 24.56 -2.66 25.39
N VAL A 57 23.63 -1.73 25.55
CA VAL A 57 23.65 -0.73 26.63
C VAL A 57 22.60 -1.15 27.64
N VAL A 58 23.03 -1.34 28.89
CA VAL A 58 22.17 -1.77 29.98
C VAL A 58 22.35 -0.86 31.18
N ARG A 59 21.27 -0.65 31.94
CA ARG A 59 21.32 -0.10 33.28
C ARG A 59 21.02 -1.21 34.26
N LYS A 60 21.88 -1.36 35.28
CA LYS A 60 21.58 -2.31 36.35
C LYS A 60 20.40 -1.78 37.17
N ASN A 61 19.46 -2.65 37.49
CA ASN A 61 18.32 -2.34 38.34
C ASN A 61 18.09 -3.53 39.29
N GLY A 62 18.81 -3.52 40.42
CA GLY A 62 18.85 -4.67 41.33
C GLY A 62 19.44 -5.93 40.68
N ASP A 63 18.66 -7.00 40.63
CA ASP A 63 19.04 -8.29 40.02
C ASP A 63 18.74 -8.39 38.52
N ARG A 64 18.18 -7.32 37.93
CA ARG A 64 17.79 -7.26 36.51
C ARG A 64 18.60 -6.20 35.76
N TYR A 65 18.64 -6.34 34.44
CA TYR A 65 19.15 -5.34 33.52
C TYR A 65 18.00 -4.65 32.81
N GLU A 66 17.91 -3.34 32.94
CA GLU A 66 17.12 -2.55 32.01
C GLU A 66 17.90 -2.37 30.73
N LEU A 67 17.40 -2.94 29.64
CA LEU A 67 18.02 -2.84 28.33
C LEU A 67 17.73 -1.45 27.77
N ILE A 68 18.76 -0.65 27.54
CA ILE A 68 18.64 0.71 27.01
C ILE A 68 18.82 0.72 25.49
N ASP A 69 19.82 0.02 24.96
CA ASP A 69 20.06 -0.14 23.52
C ASP A 69 20.47 -1.57 23.19
N GLY A 70 20.15 -2.01 21.97
CA GLY A 70 20.50 -3.34 21.47
C GLY A 70 19.40 -4.39 21.58
N GLN A 71 18.14 -4.01 21.89
CA GLN A 71 16.99 -4.90 21.96
C GLN A 71 16.85 -5.82 20.73
N GLN A 72 16.94 -5.27 19.52
CA GLN A 72 16.76 -6.05 18.29
C GLN A 72 17.83 -7.13 18.13
N ARG A 73 19.09 -6.81 18.48
CA ARG A 73 20.20 -7.76 18.47
C ARG A 73 19.99 -8.85 19.51
N LEU A 74 19.71 -8.46 20.74
CA LEU A 74 19.59 -9.40 21.86
C LEU A 74 18.39 -10.35 21.67
N THR A 75 17.27 -9.83 21.15
CA THR A 75 16.10 -10.64 20.78
C THR A 75 16.44 -11.61 19.64
N THR A 76 17.20 -11.19 18.62
CA THR A 76 17.59 -12.09 17.53
C THR A 76 18.54 -13.19 18.00
N ILE A 77 19.50 -12.87 18.89
CA ILE A 77 20.37 -13.86 19.53
C ILE A 77 19.54 -14.88 20.31
N TYR A 78 18.54 -14.41 21.07
CA TYR A 78 17.61 -15.27 21.80
C TYR A 78 16.91 -16.25 20.84
N LEU A 79 16.36 -15.75 19.73
CA LEU A 79 15.70 -16.57 18.71
C LEU A 79 16.64 -17.59 18.06
N ILE A 80 17.91 -17.23 17.82
CA ILE A 80 18.91 -18.16 17.27
C ILE A 80 19.18 -19.28 18.27
N TYR A 81 19.41 -18.99 19.55
CA TYR A 81 19.57 -20.03 20.57
C TYR A 81 18.33 -20.93 20.67
N ARG A 82 17.13 -20.33 20.66
CA ARG A 82 15.88 -21.08 20.69
C ARG A 82 15.80 -22.08 19.54
N PHE A 83 16.05 -21.63 18.32
CA PHE A 83 16.08 -22.49 17.14
C PHE A 83 17.14 -23.59 17.27
N MET A 84 18.35 -23.26 17.72
CA MET A 84 19.44 -24.23 17.88
C MET A 84 19.09 -25.30 18.94
N ASN A 85 18.49 -24.91 20.05
CA ASN A 85 18.02 -25.81 21.10
C ASN A 85 16.94 -26.77 20.57
N GLU A 86 15.91 -26.24 19.91
CA GLU A 86 14.79 -27.04 19.36
C GLU A 86 15.27 -28.04 18.30
N GLU A 87 16.07 -27.59 17.32
CA GLU A 87 16.55 -28.46 16.23
C GLU A 87 17.63 -29.45 16.67
N SER A 88 18.34 -29.16 17.77
CA SER A 88 19.30 -30.09 18.35
C SER A 88 18.68 -31.06 19.36
N PHE A 89 17.35 -31.03 19.54
CA PHE A 89 16.61 -31.82 20.53
C PHE A 89 17.15 -31.61 21.96
N GLY A 90 17.52 -30.37 22.29
CA GLY A 90 18.04 -29.99 23.60
C GLY A 90 19.52 -30.32 23.85
N PHE A 91 20.27 -30.73 22.82
CA PHE A 91 21.73 -30.90 22.96
C PHE A 91 22.46 -29.56 23.12
N ILE A 92 21.99 -28.51 22.44
CA ILE A 92 22.44 -27.13 22.64
C ILE A 92 21.57 -26.50 23.72
N ASP A 93 22.17 -25.86 24.72
CA ASP A 93 21.46 -25.22 25.83
C ASP A 93 20.48 -24.14 25.34
N GLU A 94 19.41 -23.91 26.12
CA GLU A 94 18.56 -22.73 25.98
C GLU A 94 19.34 -21.43 26.26
N PRO A 95 18.88 -20.28 25.76
CA PRO A 95 19.52 -19.00 26.06
C PRO A 95 19.56 -18.77 27.58
N ARG A 96 20.73 -18.41 28.12
CA ARG A 96 20.96 -18.22 29.57
C ARG A 96 20.45 -16.87 30.10
N PHE A 97 19.66 -16.15 29.31
CA PHE A 97 19.08 -14.86 29.64
C PHE A 97 17.62 -14.79 29.21
N THR A 98 16.84 -13.93 29.87
CA THR A 98 15.41 -13.73 29.57
C THR A 98 15.14 -12.31 29.08
N LEU A 99 14.05 -12.12 28.35
CA LEU A 99 13.58 -10.83 27.85
C LEU A 99 12.13 -10.62 28.32
N SER A 100 11.90 -9.56 29.09
CA SER A 100 10.58 -9.11 29.55
C SER A 100 10.29 -7.71 29.00
N TYR A 101 9.02 -7.37 28.79
CA TYR A 101 8.62 -6.12 28.12
C TYR A 101 7.57 -5.36 28.92
N GLU A 102 7.75 -4.05 29.08
CA GLU A 102 6.85 -3.19 29.88
C GLU A 102 5.40 -3.19 29.37
N THR A 103 5.19 -2.99 28.06
CA THR A 103 3.84 -2.85 27.47
C THR A 103 3.44 -4.02 26.59
N ARG A 104 4.25 -5.08 26.56
CA ARG A 104 4.14 -6.20 25.61
C ARG A 104 4.35 -7.53 26.31
N GLU A 105 3.68 -7.73 27.45
CA GLU A 105 3.84 -8.92 28.29
C GLU A 105 3.69 -10.23 27.50
N LYS A 106 2.77 -10.27 26.53
CA LYS A 106 2.56 -11.45 25.67
C LYS A 106 3.78 -11.81 24.81
N SER A 107 4.68 -10.85 24.53
CA SER A 107 5.91 -11.11 23.76
C SER A 107 6.91 -11.96 24.54
N GLU A 108 6.95 -11.86 25.87
CA GLU A 108 7.80 -12.74 26.68
C GLU A 108 7.35 -14.19 26.58
N GLU A 109 6.04 -14.45 26.74
CA GLU A 109 5.47 -15.79 26.60
C GLU A 109 5.66 -16.33 25.18
N PHE A 110 5.42 -15.49 24.17
CA PHE A 110 5.57 -15.85 22.76
C PHE A 110 7.01 -16.21 22.40
N LEU A 111 8.01 -15.50 22.93
CA LEU A 111 9.42 -15.83 22.70
C LEU A 111 9.80 -17.23 23.22
N LYS A 112 9.15 -17.71 24.28
CA LYS A 112 9.40 -19.05 24.84
C LYS A 112 8.85 -20.16 23.94
N SER A 113 7.82 -19.88 23.14
CA SER A 113 7.21 -20.82 22.19
C SER A 113 6.67 -20.09 20.97
N ILE A 114 7.47 -20.08 19.89
CA ILE A 114 7.10 -19.41 18.65
C ILE A 114 6.02 -20.21 17.93
N ASP A 115 4.80 -19.68 17.91
CA ASP A 115 3.65 -20.25 17.21
C ASP A 115 3.28 -19.39 16.00
N GLU A 116 3.57 -19.89 14.80
CA GLU A 116 3.28 -19.21 13.53
C GLU A 116 1.77 -18.93 13.33
N SER A 117 0.87 -19.69 13.98
CA SER A 117 -0.58 -19.47 13.85
C SER A 117 -1.04 -18.15 14.52
N ARG A 118 -0.24 -17.64 15.46
CA ARG A 118 -0.53 -16.42 16.22
C ARG A 118 0.11 -15.18 15.61
N LYS A 119 0.79 -15.32 14.46
CA LYS A 119 1.52 -14.25 13.75
C LYS A 119 0.71 -12.97 13.53
N GLU A 120 -0.61 -13.09 13.36
CA GLU A 120 -1.51 -11.97 13.11
C GLU A 120 -2.11 -11.32 14.37
N GLU A 121 -1.83 -11.86 15.58
CA GLU A 121 -2.37 -11.30 16.84
C GLU A 121 -1.83 -9.90 17.13
N ASN A 122 -0.55 -9.66 16.84
CA ASN A 122 0.08 -8.35 16.96
C ASN A 122 1.32 -8.23 16.05
N ILE A 123 1.74 -6.99 15.83
CA ILE A 123 2.86 -6.67 14.93
C ILE A 123 4.20 -7.28 15.39
N ASP A 124 4.44 -7.39 16.70
CA ASP A 124 5.68 -7.97 17.20
C ASP A 124 5.75 -9.46 16.87
N PHE A 125 4.63 -10.19 17.00
CA PHE A 125 4.57 -11.60 16.63
C PHE A 125 4.81 -11.79 15.14
N TRP A 126 4.30 -10.88 14.30
CA TRP A 126 4.57 -10.90 12.87
C TRP A 126 6.08 -10.85 12.56
N PHE A 127 6.80 -9.90 13.16
CA PHE A 127 8.24 -9.77 12.96
C PHE A 127 9.05 -10.90 13.63
N LEU A 128 8.64 -11.36 14.82
CA LEU A 128 9.30 -12.47 15.51
C LEU A 128 9.18 -13.78 14.72
N CYS A 129 7.99 -14.09 14.20
CA CYS A 129 7.81 -15.22 13.29
C CYS A 129 8.65 -15.07 12.01
N ALA A 130 8.63 -13.89 11.38
CA ALA A 130 9.42 -13.66 10.16
C ALA A 130 10.94 -13.84 10.40
N ALA A 131 11.46 -13.39 11.55
CA ALA A 131 12.85 -13.64 11.92
C ALA A 131 13.12 -15.12 12.20
N TYR A 132 12.23 -15.81 12.93
CA TYR A 132 12.35 -17.24 13.20
C TYR A 132 12.35 -18.07 11.91
N GLU A 133 11.42 -17.78 10.99
CA GLU A 133 11.35 -18.37 9.64
C GLU A 133 12.66 -18.13 8.87
N SER A 134 13.22 -16.91 8.97
CA SER A 134 14.48 -16.55 8.31
C SER A 134 15.67 -17.35 8.87
N ILE A 135 15.76 -17.50 10.19
CA ILE A 135 16.77 -18.34 10.87
C ILE A 135 16.65 -19.79 10.38
N LYS A 136 15.44 -20.34 10.41
CA LYS A 136 15.14 -21.72 9.96
C LYS A 136 15.55 -21.96 8.51
N LYS A 137 15.21 -21.04 7.62
CA LYS A 137 15.60 -21.07 6.20
C LYS A 137 17.12 -21.01 6.04
N TRP A 138 17.79 -20.14 6.79
CA TRP A 138 19.24 -19.96 6.72
C TRP A 138 20.02 -21.22 7.13
N PHE A 139 19.62 -21.88 8.22
CA PHE A 139 20.23 -23.16 8.65
C PHE A 139 19.87 -24.32 7.72
N SER A 140 18.66 -24.35 7.17
CA SER A 140 18.21 -25.42 6.27
C SER A 140 18.88 -25.41 4.89
N ALA A 141 19.41 -24.27 4.46
CA ALA A 141 20.16 -24.14 3.21
C ALA A 141 21.59 -24.73 3.27
N ARG A 142 22.01 -25.26 4.42
CA ARG A 142 23.38 -25.71 4.72
C ARG A 142 23.36 -27.10 5.37
N ASP A 143 24.54 -27.70 5.59
CA ASP A 143 24.62 -28.92 6.41
C ASP A 143 24.22 -28.61 7.86
N ARG A 144 22.99 -28.97 8.21
CA ARG A 144 22.32 -28.50 9.43
C ARG A 144 23.11 -28.87 10.68
N LYS A 145 23.58 -30.11 10.79
CA LYS A 145 24.22 -30.60 12.02
C LYS A 145 25.57 -29.92 12.30
N SER A 146 26.45 -29.81 11.29
CA SER A 146 27.73 -29.10 11.49
C SER A 146 27.52 -27.61 11.71
N THR A 147 26.55 -26.99 11.01
CA THR A 147 26.27 -25.56 11.12
C THR A 147 25.77 -25.19 12.51
N LEU A 148 24.84 -25.96 13.10
CA LEU A 148 24.35 -25.76 14.47
C LEU A 148 25.49 -25.77 15.49
N THR A 149 26.32 -26.83 15.46
CA THR A 149 27.46 -26.96 16.38
C THR A 149 28.50 -25.85 16.18
N ASN A 150 28.75 -25.44 14.94
CA ASN A 150 29.69 -24.37 14.63
C ASN A 150 29.20 -23.02 15.15
N VAL A 151 27.94 -22.64 14.89
CA VAL A 151 27.38 -21.36 15.37
C VAL A 151 27.37 -21.31 16.89
N ASN A 152 26.96 -22.39 17.57
CA ASN A 152 27.02 -22.46 19.03
C ASN A 152 28.45 -22.28 19.55
N LYS A 153 29.41 -23.02 18.97
CA LYS A 153 30.83 -22.86 19.31
C LYS A 153 31.32 -21.43 19.07
N TYR A 154 30.86 -20.77 18.01
CA TYR A 154 31.25 -19.39 17.73
C TYR A 154 30.71 -18.43 18.80
N PHE A 155 29.49 -18.63 19.28
CA PHE A 155 28.94 -17.85 20.41
C PHE A 155 29.72 -18.02 21.70
N ASP A 156 30.24 -19.23 21.96
CA ASP A 156 31.00 -19.53 23.16
C ASP A 156 32.47 -19.07 23.10
N GLU A 157 33.08 -19.00 21.91
CA GLU A 157 34.54 -18.80 21.80
C GLU A 157 34.96 -17.47 21.17
N ILE A 158 34.22 -16.95 20.17
CA ILE A 158 34.73 -15.87 19.29
C ILE A 158 33.76 -14.72 19.02
N VAL A 159 32.45 -14.91 19.19
CA VAL A 159 31.45 -13.84 19.00
C VAL A 159 31.29 -13.10 20.32
N LYS A 160 31.69 -11.83 20.31
CA LYS A 160 31.63 -10.93 21.47
C LYS A 160 30.63 -9.82 21.21
N ILE A 161 30.05 -9.27 22.27
CA ILE A 161 29.25 -8.05 22.25
C ILE A 161 29.95 -6.98 23.05
N ILE A 162 29.94 -5.74 22.55
CA ILE A 162 30.41 -4.61 23.35
C ILE A 162 29.39 -4.38 24.45
N TRP A 163 29.76 -4.65 25.69
CA TRP A 163 28.91 -4.52 26.86
C TRP A 163 29.12 -3.15 27.50
N TYR A 164 28.06 -2.36 27.56
CA TYR A 164 28.10 -1.03 28.15
C TYR A 164 27.07 -0.95 29.27
N GLU A 165 27.55 -1.08 30.51
CA GLU A 165 26.72 -1.01 31.71
C GLU A 165 26.86 0.38 32.34
N VAL A 166 25.72 1.04 32.54
CA VAL A 166 25.63 2.34 33.23
C VAL A 166 25.11 2.17 34.65
N GLY A 167 25.46 3.14 35.50
CA GLY A 167 25.00 3.18 36.89
C GLY A 167 23.48 3.37 36.99
N GLU A 168 22.91 2.95 38.11
CA GLU A 168 21.45 2.99 38.36
C GLU A 168 20.88 4.41 38.32
N ALA A 169 21.71 5.43 38.57
CA ALA A 169 21.34 6.85 38.57
C ALA A 169 21.30 7.48 37.17
N GLU A 170 21.73 6.78 36.12
CA GLU A 170 21.75 7.32 34.75
C GLU A 170 20.33 7.37 34.17
N ASP A 171 19.97 8.48 33.52
CA ASP A 171 18.71 8.61 32.78
C ASP A 171 18.73 7.71 31.54
N ALA A 172 18.01 6.59 31.61
CA ALA A 172 17.90 5.60 30.56
C ALA A 172 17.32 6.17 29.25
N ILE A 173 16.40 7.14 29.33
CA ILE A 173 15.68 7.65 28.16
C ILE A 173 16.52 8.69 27.43
N GLY A 174 17.13 9.61 28.15
CA GLY A 174 18.12 10.53 27.61
C GLY A 174 19.34 9.79 27.06
N LEU A 175 19.82 8.74 27.74
CA LEU A 175 20.92 7.91 27.23
C LEU A 175 20.51 7.17 25.95
N PHE A 176 19.34 6.53 25.92
CA PHE A 176 18.79 5.90 24.71
C PHE A 176 18.75 6.88 23.54
N THR A 177 18.23 8.09 23.79
CA THR A 177 18.16 9.14 22.77
C THR A 177 19.55 9.52 22.28
N ARG A 178 20.51 9.79 23.18
CA ARG A 178 21.91 10.14 22.84
C ARG A 178 22.65 9.04 22.09
N LEU A 179 22.46 7.77 22.44
CA LEU A 179 23.13 6.62 21.82
C LEU A 179 22.68 6.38 20.38
N ASN A 180 21.44 6.74 20.08
CA ASN A 180 20.86 6.58 18.76
C ASN A 180 21.04 7.83 17.87
N ILE A 181 21.43 8.97 18.44
CA ILE A 181 21.95 10.12 17.68
C ILE A 181 23.23 9.67 16.95
N GLY A 182 23.11 9.40 15.64
CA GLY A 182 24.22 9.03 14.76
C GLY A 182 24.40 7.54 14.47
N LYS A 183 23.53 6.64 14.95
CA LYS A 183 23.50 5.20 14.55
C LYS A 183 22.25 4.90 13.70
N ILE A 184 21.75 3.64 13.68
CA ILE A 184 20.52 3.29 12.95
C ILE A 184 19.47 4.33 13.35
N PRO A 185 19.04 5.18 12.40
CA PRO A 185 18.33 6.38 12.74
C PRO A 185 16.98 6.01 13.34
N LEU A 186 16.70 6.54 14.53
CA LEU A 186 15.35 6.51 15.06
C LEU A 186 14.42 7.24 14.07
N THR A 187 13.21 6.74 13.90
CA THR A 187 12.21 7.46 13.10
C THR A 187 11.79 8.75 13.82
N ASN A 188 11.16 9.68 13.10
CA ASN A 188 10.59 10.86 13.76
C ASN A 188 9.55 10.43 14.82
N ALA A 189 8.70 9.47 14.48
CA ALA A 189 7.78 8.83 15.41
C ALA A 189 8.45 8.27 16.67
N GLU A 190 9.60 7.60 16.56
CA GLU A 190 10.30 7.04 17.73
C GLU A 190 10.86 8.14 18.64
N LEU A 191 11.43 9.19 18.06
CA LEU A 191 11.94 10.34 18.82
C LEU A 191 10.80 11.13 19.50
N VAL A 192 9.69 11.34 18.78
CA VAL A 192 8.49 11.98 19.34
C VAL A 192 7.86 11.11 20.42
N LYS A 193 7.79 9.78 20.25
CA LYS A 193 7.30 8.87 21.29
C LYS A 193 8.20 8.90 22.53
N ALA A 194 9.52 8.89 22.36
CA ALA A 194 10.48 8.98 23.46
C ALA A 194 10.33 10.30 24.25
N MET A 195 10.02 11.41 23.57
CA MET A 195 9.74 12.69 24.22
C MET A 195 8.58 12.58 25.24
N PHE A 196 7.50 11.88 24.90
CA PHE A 196 6.35 11.69 25.81
C PHE A 196 6.61 10.71 26.96
N LEU A 197 7.57 9.79 26.79
CA LEU A 197 7.86 8.75 27.77
C LEU A 197 9.04 9.12 28.68
N SER A 198 9.78 10.20 28.36
CA SER A 198 10.91 10.67 29.15
C SER A 198 10.49 11.21 30.52
N LYS A 199 11.02 10.63 31.60
CA LYS A 199 10.68 10.95 33.00
C LYS A 199 11.13 12.34 33.48
N ASP A 200 12.06 12.97 32.76
CA ASP A 200 12.69 14.23 33.17
C ASP A 200 11.89 15.50 32.84
N THR A 201 10.66 15.36 32.32
CA THR A 201 10.11 16.43 31.45
C THR A 201 8.85 17.16 31.91
N ASP A 202 8.16 16.71 32.96
CA ASP A 202 7.14 17.48 33.69
C ASP A 202 6.71 16.69 34.95
N GLU A 203 6.48 17.37 36.09
CA GLU A 203 5.85 16.77 37.29
C GLU A 203 4.37 16.35 37.03
N ASP A 204 3.82 16.68 35.86
CA ASP A 204 2.39 16.55 35.50
C ASP A 204 2.02 15.27 34.73
N VAL A 205 2.98 14.41 34.35
CA VAL A 205 2.68 13.16 33.62
C VAL A 205 3.01 11.94 34.49
N ASP A 206 2.01 11.47 35.23
CA ASP A 206 2.12 10.26 36.05
C ASP A 206 2.36 9.02 35.16
N LYS A 207 2.96 7.97 35.74
CA LYS A 207 3.29 6.70 35.07
C LYS A 207 2.09 6.09 34.33
N GLU A 208 0.89 6.20 34.91
CA GLU A 208 -0.36 5.76 34.28
C GLU A 208 -0.64 6.47 32.94
N LYS A 209 -0.30 7.76 32.84
CA LYS A 209 -0.49 8.54 31.61
C LYS A 209 0.52 8.12 30.53
N GLN A 210 1.75 7.79 30.91
CA GLN A 210 2.76 7.27 29.98
C GLN A 210 2.34 5.92 29.38
N GLU A 211 1.77 5.04 30.22
CA GLU A 211 1.20 3.76 29.78
C GLU A 211 0.01 3.96 28.83
N GLU A 212 -0.90 4.91 29.14
CA GLU A 212 -2.03 5.27 28.27
C GLU A 212 -1.54 5.76 26.89
N ILE A 213 -0.57 6.68 26.86
CA ILE A 213 0.02 7.22 25.63
C ILE A 213 0.62 6.09 24.80
N SER A 214 1.37 5.17 25.42
CA SER A 214 2.00 4.05 24.72
C SER A 214 0.97 3.12 24.08
N LEU A 215 -0.10 2.77 24.80
CA LEU A 215 -1.18 1.92 24.29
C LEU A 215 -1.92 2.58 23.12
N GLN A 216 -2.27 3.86 23.27
CA GLN A 216 -2.95 4.63 22.22
C GLN A 216 -2.08 4.80 20.99
N TRP A 217 -0.79 5.06 21.15
CA TRP A 217 0.18 5.13 20.06
C TRP A 217 0.20 3.83 19.26
N ASP A 218 0.32 2.69 19.95
CA ASP A 218 0.37 1.37 19.32
C ASP A 218 -0.96 1.05 18.61
N ASN A 219 -2.09 1.50 19.15
CA ASN A 219 -3.40 1.38 18.50
C ASN A 219 -3.51 2.25 17.23
N MET A 220 -3.03 3.51 17.26
CA MET A 220 -2.99 4.37 16.07
C MET A 220 -2.13 3.75 14.96
N GLU A 221 -0.94 3.24 15.33
CA GLU A 221 -0.06 2.55 14.38
C GLU A 221 -0.78 1.35 13.76
N LYS A 222 -1.41 0.49 14.57
CA LYS A 222 -2.18 -0.67 14.10
C LYS A 222 -3.28 -0.27 13.10
N GLU A 223 -4.08 0.74 13.43
CA GLU A 223 -5.17 1.20 12.57
C GLU A 223 -4.65 1.78 11.24
N LEU A 224 -3.53 2.51 11.27
CA LEU A 224 -2.89 3.03 10.06
C LEU A 224 -2.31 1.91 9.17
N HIS A 225 -2.08 0.70 9.71
CA HIS A 225 -1.72 -0.47 8.89
C HIS A 225 -2.89 -1.04 8.07
N ASN A 226 -4.13 -0.63 8.34
CA ASN A 226 -5.27 -0.96 7.49
C ASN A 226 -5.11 -0.31 6.10
N ASN A 227 -5.02 -1.13 5.04
CA ASN A 227 -4.82 -0.67 3.67
C ASN A 227 -5.94 0.27 3.18
N SER A 228 -7.20 0.05 3.60
CA SER A 228 -8.32 0.93 3.21
C SER A 228 -8.12 2.35 3.74
N LEU A 229 -7.71 2.49 5.01
CA LEU A 229 -7.43 3.79 5.61
C LEU A 229 -6.17 4.41 5.00
N TRP A 230 -5.09 3.64 4.91
CA TRP A 230 -3.80 4.14 4.43
C TRP A 230 -3.87 4.67 3.01
N TYR A 231 -4.41 3.89 2.08
CA TYR A 231 -4.49 4.28 0.67
C TYR A 231 -5.62 5.28 0.39
N PHE A 232 -6.57 5.46 1.31
CA PHE A 232 -7.44 6.64 1.30
C PHE A 232 -6.63 7.92 1.58
N LEU A 233 -5.77 7.91 2.60
CA LEU A 233 -5.02 9.07 3.07
C LEU A 233 -3.81 9.46 2.18
N THR A 234 -3.21 8.51 1.45
CA THR A 234 -1.98 8.79 0.68
C THR A 234 -1.88 8.01 -0.63
N ASN A 235 -1.05 8.51 -1.55
CA ASN A 235 -0.64 7.82 -2.77
C ASN A 235 0.73 7.12 -2.63
N LYS A 236 1.35 7.21 -1.45
CA LYS A 236 2.65 6.61 -1.12
C LYS A 236 2.51 5.12 -0.81
N ALA A 237 3.56 4.35 -1.10
CA ALA A 237 3.59 2.93 -0.80
C ALA A 237 3.94 2.69 0.67
N ASN A 238 3.65 1.49 1.19
CA ASN A 238 3.98 1.14 2.58
C ASN A 238 5.49 1.20 2.87
N ALA A 239 6.34 1.01 1.84
CA ALA A 239 7.79 1.06 1.97
C ALA A 239 8.35 2.47 2.23
N ASP A 240 7.54 3.53 2.05
CA ASP A 240 7.99 4.91 2.23
C ASP A 240 8.01 5.35 3.70
N TYR A 241 7.43 4.55 4.61
CA TYR A 241 7.34 4.83 6.04
C TYR A 241 7.76 3.62 6.87
N GLN A 242 8.73 3.83 7.76
CA GLN A 242 9.14 2.81 8.74
C GLN A 242 8.09 2.65 9.86
N THR A 243 7.40 3.73 10.20
CA THR A 243 6.25 3.79 11.12
C THR A 243 5.14 4.60 10.48
N ARG A 244 3.92 4.08 10.37
CA ARG A 244 2.84 4.75 9.63
C ARG A 244 2.28 5.97 10.36
N ILE A 245 2.39 6.02 11.69
CA ILE A 245 2.03 7.20 12.49
C ILE A 245 2.83 8.45 12.13
N ASP A 246 4.00 8.31 11.49
CA ASP A 246 4.73 9.45 10.91
C ASP A 246 3.85 10.29 9.97
N LEU A 247 2.85 9.70 9.30
CA LEU A 247 1.90 10.46 8.48
C LEU A 247 1.11 11.50 9.31
N VAL A 248 0.65 11.11 10.51
CA VAL A 248 -0.08 11.99 11.43
C VAL A 248 0.85 13.06 11.99
N LEU A 249 2.08 12.68 12.34
CA LEU A 249 3.06 13.61 12.89
C LEU A 249 3.53 14.62 11.83
N ASP A 250 3.74 14.17 10.58
CA ASP A 250 4.08 15.02 9.44
C ASP A 250 2.97 16.04 9.14
N LEU A 251 1.69 15.67 9.32
CA LEU A 251 0.56 16.59 9.17
C LEU A 251 0.56 17.71 10.22
N ILE A 252 0.88 17.36 11.46
CA ILE A 252 0.93 18.31 12.58
C ILE A 252 2.15 19.22 12.45
N SER A 253 3.29 18.68 12.04
CA SER A 253 4.52 19.45 11.82
C SER A 253 4.48 20.30 10.55
N GLY A 254 3.54 20.04 9.64
CA GLY A 254 3.42 20.74 8.37
C GLY A 254 4.59 20.44 7.42
N LYS A 255 5.10 19.21 7.44
CA LYS A 255 6.32 18.83 6.71
C LYS A 255 6.18 19.05 5.19
N PRO A 256 7.02 19.90 4.58
CA PRO A 256 7.03 20.07 3.13
C PRO A 256 7.43 18.79 2.40
N ALA A 257 6.83 18.53 1.23
CA ALA A 257 7.07 17.32 0.45
C ALA A 257 8.51 17.20 -0.09
N ASP A 258 9.18 18.33 -0.29
CA ASP A 258 10.56 18.45 -0.78
C ASP A 258 11.60 18.57 0.34
N ASN A 259 11.16 18.50 1.60
CA ASN A 259 12.06 18.67 2.74
C ASN A 259 13.03 17.48 2.87
N ARG A 260 14.33 17.80 2.89
CA ARG A 260 15.42 16.85 3.03
C ARG A 260 15.87 16.65 4.48
N GLU A 261 15.42 17.49 5.41
CA GLU A 261 15.73 17.36 6.82
C GLU A 261 15.06 16.10 7.37
N LYS A 262 15.89 15.14 7.74
CA LYS A 262 15.48 13.81 8.15
C LYS A 262 14.66 13.84 9.43
N TYR A 263 15.00 14.73 10.37
CA TYR A 263 14.35 14.83 11.68
C TYR A 263 13.43 16.05 11.79
N TYR A 264 12.97 16.60 10.66
CA TYR A 264 12.15 17.80 10.62
C TYR A 264 10.94 17.73 11.58
N THR A 265 10.23 16.61 11.53
CA THR A 265 9.02 16.42 12.32
C THR A 265 9.36 16.40 13.80
N PHE A 266 10.39 15.65 14.21
CA PHE A 266 10.86 15.67 15.60
C PHE A 266 11.26 17.09 16.06
N PHE A 267 12.05 17.83 15.29
CA PHE A 267 12.44 19.19 15.66
C PHE A 267 11.24 20.12 15.82
N LYS A 268 10.19 19.96 15.01
CA LYS A 268 8.94 20.70 15.20
C LYS A 268 8.20 20.34 16.47
N PHE A 269 8.17 19.07 16.85
CA PHE A 269 7.59 18.65 18.12
C PHE A 269 8.42 19.15 19.32
N ASP A 270 9.75 19.18 19.20
CA ASP A 270 10.63 19.75 20.22
C ASP A 270 10.41 21.27 20.39
N GLU A 271 10.31 22.02 19.28
CA GLU A 271 9.91 23.45 19.31
C GLU A 271 8.53 23.66 19.96
N MET A 272 7.54 22.81 19.63
CA MET A 272 6.20 22.90 20.22
C MET A 272 6.24 22.66 21.73
N ARG A 273 7.05 21.70 22.19
CA ARG A 273 7.19 21.38 23.61
C ARG A 273 7.77 22.53 24.43
N GLN A 274 8.58 23.41 23.83
CA GLN A 274 9.08 24.61 24.51
C GLN A 274 7.97 25.62 24.83
N THR A 275 6.80 25.53 24.19
CA THR A 275 5.71 26.50 24.31
C THR A 275 4.37 25.89 24.75
N LYS A 276 4.22 24.57 24.69
CA LYS A 276 2.99 23.83 25.02
C LYS A 276 3.31 22.65 25.93
N SER A 277 2.39 22.32 26.83
CA SER A 277 2.52 21.11 27.65
C SER A 277 2.45 19.84 26.80
N LEU A 278 3.11 18.76 27.27
CA LEU A 278 3.08 17.46 26.60
C LEU A 278 1.64 16.95 26.43
N ASP A 279 0.76 17.11 27.43
CA ASP A 279 -0.65 16.71 27.31
C ASP A 279 -1.38 17.46 26.18
N SER A 280 -1.12 18.76 26.02
CA SER A 280 -1.71 19.53 24.90
C SER A 280 -1.22 19.04 23.54
N ILE A 281 0.05 18.67 23.42
CA ILE A 281 0.61 18.15 22.18
C ILE A 281 0.04 16.76 21.89
N TRP A 282 -0.08 15.90 22.91
CA TRP A 282 -0.68 14.57 22.78
C TRP A 282 -2.13 14.63 22.32
N ARG A 283 -2.94 15.51 22.93
CA ARG A 283 -4.32 15.76 22.49
C ARG A 283 -4.39 16.20 21.03
N SER A 284 -3.43 16.99 20.56
CA SER A 284 -3.36 17.39 19.14
C SER A 284 -3.09 16.19 18.22
N ILE A 285 -2.24 15.24 18.64
CA ILE A 285 -1.97 14.00 17.90
C ILE A 285 -3.23 13.14 17.82
N GLN A 286 -3.89 12.91 18.95
CA GLN A 286 -5.14 12.16 19.03
C GLN A 286 -6.24 12.79 18.18
N GLN A 287 -6.47 14.11 18.31
CA GLN A 287 -7.49 14.82 17.55
C GLN A 287 -7.24 14.73 16.05
N THR A 288 -5.99 14.92 15.61
CA THR A 288 -5.62 14.78 14.19
C THR A 288 -5.95 13.38 13.68
N PHE A 289 -5.54 12.33 14.41
CA PHE A 289 -5.85 10.95 14.03
C PHE A 289 -7.36 10.66 13.98
N LEU A 290 -8.12 11.15 14.96
CA LEU A 290 -9.58 10.99 15.00
C LEU A 290 -10.28 11.72 13.86
N VAL A 291 -9.82 12.91 13.45
CA VAL A 291 -10.32 13.61 12.27
C VAL A 291 -10.12 12.77 11.01
N LEU A 292 -8.94 12.18 10.83
CA LEU A 292 -8.68 11.29 9.68
C LEU A 292 -9.60 10.06 9.68
N LYS A 293 -9.87 9.49 10.86
CA LYS A 293 -10.83 8.39 11.02
C LYS A 293 -12.27 8.82 10.75
N ASP A 294 -12.70 10.01 11.18
CA ASP A 294 -14.03 10.54 10.90
C ASP A 294 -14.24 10.70 9.39
N TRP A 295 -13.23 11.21 8.67
CA TRP A 295 -13.27 11.30 7.22
C TRP A 295 -13.34 9.94 6.54
N HIS A 296 -12.57 8.96 7.03
CA HIS A 296 -12.61 7.61 6.51
C HIS A 296 -13.91 6.87 6.83
N GLY A 297 -14.54 7.15 7.97
CA GLY A 297 -15.81 6.56 8.38
C GLY A 297 -17.04 7.27 7.81
N ASN A 298 -16.88 8.49 7.29
CA ASN A 298 -17.96 9.24 6.65
C ASN A 298 -18.00 8.96 5.15
N HIS A 299 -19.07 8.32 4.70
CA HIS A 299 -19.24 7.90 3.31
C HIS A 299 -19.07 9.05 2.30
N GLU A 300 -19.55 10.26 2.61
CA GLU A 300 -19.41 11.39 1.68
C GLU A 300 -17.97 11.90 1.63
N LEU A 301 -17.37 12.16 2.80
CA LEU A 301 -16.00 12.67 2.89
C LEU A 301 -14.99 11.67 2.35
N TYR A 302 -15.18 10.38 2.59
CA TYR A 302 -14.32 9.33 2.06
C TYR A 302 -14.16 9.40 0.55
N HIS A 303 -15.29 9.51 -0.17
CA HIS A 303 -15.27 9.52 -1.62
C HIS A 303 -14.70 10.85 -2.15
N LYS A 304 -15.11 11.99 -1.59
CA LYS A 304 -14.63 13.32 -2.03
C LYS A 304 -13.13 13.52 -1.75
N ILE A 305 -12.68 13.28 -0.52
CA ILE A 305 -11.27 13.41 -0.11
C ILE A 305 -10.42 12.36 -0.84
N GLY A 306 -10.90 11.12 -0.89
CA GLY A 306 -10.17 10.04 -1.55
C GLY A 306 -9.97 10.30 -3.05
N TYR A 307 -10.99 10.86 -3.74
CA TYR A 307 -10.85 11.32 -5.13
C TYR A 307 -9.79 12.41 -5.27
N LEU A 308 -9.84 13.46 -4.45
CA LEU A 308 -8.92 14.59 -4.54
C LEU A 308 -7.46 14.18 -4.31
N ILE A 309 -7.24 13.21 -3.41
CA ILE A 309 -5.93 12.61 -3.16
C ILE A 309 -5.54 11.69 -4.33
N ALA A 310 -6.42 10.76 -4.75
CA ALA A 310 -6.12 9.77 -5.79
C ALA A 310 -5.85 10.41 -7.17
N SER A 311 -6.53 11.50 -7.50
CA SER A 311 -6.31 12.30 -8.72
C SER A 311 -5.05 13.17 -8.65
N GLY A 312 -4.50 13.39 -7.44
CA GLY A 312 -3.34 14.23 -7.21
C GLY A 312 -3.64 15.74 -7.25
N ILE A 313 -4.91 16.14 -7.18
CA ILE A 313 -5.35 17.53 -7.17
C ILE A 313 -4.98 18.20 -5.85
N LEU A 314 -5.24 17.53 -4.73
CA LEU A 314 -4.84 17.97 -3.39
C LEU A 314 -4.01 16.91 -2.67
N THR A 315 -3.12 17.39 -1.80
CA THR A 315 -2.41 16.55 -0.84
C THR A 315 -3.22 16.46 0.46
N LEU A 316 -2.97 15.41 1.26
CA LEU A 316 -3.58 15.29 2.57
C LEU A 316 -3.31 16.51 3.46
N GLN A 317 -2.10 17.07 3.41
CA GLN A 317 -1.75 18.32 4.12
C GLN A 317 -2.68 19.47 3.73
N LYS A 318 -2.88 19.72 2.43
CA LYS A 318 -3.77 20.79 1.96
C LYS A 318 -5.21 20.57 2.43
N ILE A 319 -5.72 19.34 2.38
CA ILE A 319 -7.08 19.01 2.83
C ILE A 319 -7.21 19.21 4.35
N PHE A 320 -6.19 18.80 5.11
CA PHE A 320 -6.13 19.03 6.55
C PHE A 320 -6.12 20.51 6.91
N ASP A 321 -5.31 21.31 6.25
CA ASP A 321 -5.29 22.76 6.47
C ASP A 321 -6.60 23.43 6.04
N LEU A 322 -7.24 22.95 4.97
CA LEU A 322 -8.56 23.43 4.52
C LEU A 322 -9.70 23.11 5.51
N SER A 323 -9.53 22.08 6.34
CA SER A 323 -10.54 21.65 7.32
C SER A 323 -10.49 22.44 8.63
N LYS A 324 -9.37 23.11 8.91
CA LYS A 324 -9.19 23.91 10.11
C LYS A 324 -10.11 25.13 10.09
N ASP A 325 -10.66 25.44 11.26
CA ASP A 325 -11.49 26.63 11.49
C ASP A 325 -12.73 26.77 10.58
N LYS A 326 -13.20 25.66 10.00
CA LYS A 326 -14.43 25.59 9.17
C LYS A 326 -15.50 24.76 9.82
N THR A 327 -16.75 25.11 9.54
CA THR A 327 -17.87 24.20 9.82
C THR A 327 -17.80 22.97 8.91
N LYS A 328 -18.50 21.89 9.28
CA LYS A 328 -18.54 20.67 8.45
C LYS A 328 -19.11 20.96 7.05
N ASP A 329 -20.05 21.88 6.94
CA ASP A 329 -20.69 22.24 5.67
C ASP A 329 -19.76 23.11 4.80
N ASP A 330 -19.13 24.14 5.38
CA ASP A 330 -18.14 24.96 4.64
C ASP A 330 -16.96 24.12 4.13
N PHE A 331 -16.54 23.11 4.91
CA PHE A 331 -15.51 22.18 4.50
C PHE A 331 -15.96 21.32 3.31
N ARG A 332 -17.18 20.77 3.34
CA ARG A 332 -17.76 20.01 2.22
C ARG A 332 -17.87 20.86 0.95
N ASP A 333 -18.37 22.08 1.07
CA ASP A 333 -18.50 23.01 -0.06
C ASP A 333 -17.13 23.36 -0.65
N SER A 334 -16.11 23.48 0.20
CA SER A 334 -14.73 23.68 -0.26
C SER A 334 -14.24 22.48 -1.08
N LEU A 335 -14.48 21.23 -0.63
CA LEU A 335 -14.12 20.04 -1.37
C LEU A 335 -14.83 20.00 -2.73
N ASP A 336 -16.12 20.36 -2.77
CA ASP A 336 -16.91 20.40 -4.00
C ASP A 336 -16.40 21.45 -4.99
N GLY A 337 -15.94 22.59 -4.49
CA GLY A 337 -15.23 23.58 -5.29
C GLY A 337 -13.99 22.99 -5.98
N TYR A 338 -13.12 22.32 -5.22
CA TYR A 338 -11.92 21.69 -5.79
C TYR A 338 -12.25 20.54 -6.75
N ILE A 339 -13.30 19.78 -6.50
CA ILE A 339 -13.76 18.73 -7.42
C ILE A 339 -14.22 19.36 -8.73
N ARG A 340 -15.04 20.42 -8.67
CA ARG A 340 -15.51 21.18 -9.85
C ARG A 340 -14.33 21.73 -10.66
N ASP A 341 -13.38 22.37 -9.98
CA ASP A 341 -12.18 22.93 -10.62
C ASP A 341 -11.29 21.84 -11.25
N SER A 342 -11.25 20.64 -10.68
CA SER A 342 -10.42 19.53 -11.19
C SER A 342 -10.85 19.00 -12.56
N ILE A 343 -12.13 19.16 -12.91
CA ILE A 343 -12.70 18.73 -14.20
C ILE A 343 -13.10 19.91 -15.09
N LYS A 344 -12.70 21.13 -14.70
CA LYS A 344 -12.98 22.32 -15.50
C LYS A 344 -12.16 22.31 -16.78
N ILE A 345 -12.83 22.50 -17.91
CA ILE A 345 -12.21 22.57 -19.24
C ILE A 345 -12.75 23.77 -20.02
N LYS A 346 -12.05 24.14 -21.09
CA LYS A 346 -12.56 25.10 -22.07
C LYS A 346 -13.23 24.33 -23.21
N GLY A 347 -14.54 24.50 -23.38
CA GLY A 347 -15.34 23.76 -24.36
C GLY A 347 -16.00 22.53 -23.74
N ASN A 348 -16.38 21.55 -24.55
CA ASN A 348 -17.04 20.34 -24.08
C ASN A 348 -16.09 19.15 -24.01
N TYR A 349 -16.44 18.15 -23.20
CA TYR A 349 -15.68 16.90 -23.11
C TYR A 349 -15.76 16.05 -24.39
N SER A 350 -16.78 16.26 -25.23
CA SER A 350 -16.86 15.70 -26.58
C SER A 350 -15.68 16.10 -27.46
N ASP A 351 -15.18 17.32 -27.28
CA ASP A 351 -14.20 17.93 -28.18
C ASP A 351 -12.75 17.52 -27.85
N LEU A 352 -12.57 16.80 -26.75
CA LEU A 352 -11.27 16.34 -26.29
C LEU A 352 -10.85 15.09 -27.07
N SER A 353 -9.63 15.10 -27.60
CA SER A 353 -9.06 13.95 -28.32
C SER A 353 -8.05 13.20 -27.45
N TYR A 354 -8.21 11.87 -27.37
CA TYR A 354 -7.28 10.96 -26.69
C TYR A 354 -5.83 11.08 -27.19
N GLU A 355 -5.62 11.42 -28.45
CA GLU A 355 -4.29 11.51 -29.07
C GLU A 355 -3.42 12.62 -28.46
N LYS A 356 -4.05 13.60 -27.79
CA LYS A 356 -3.38 14.70 -27.12
C LYS A 356 -3.13 14.33 -25.65
N PRO A 357 -1.87 14.23 -25.19
CA PRO A 357 -1.56 13.84 -23.81
C PRO A 357 -2.24 14.70 -22.72
N LEU A 358 -2.44 16.00 -22.98
CA LEU A 358 -3.13 16.90 -22.06
C LEU A 358 -4.62 16.56 -21.92
N ASP A 359 -5.26 16.17 -23.02
CA ASP A 359 -6.68 15.83 -23.04
C ASP A 359 -6.91 14.43 -22.49
N GLN A 360 -5.98 13.49 -22.74
CA GLN A 360 -5.93 12.18 -22.09
C GLN A 360 -5.99 12.31 -20.56
N LYS A 361 -5.20 13.21 -19.98
CA LYS A 361 -5.19 13.45 -18.52
C LYS A 361 -6.53 14.01 -18.01
N LYS A 362 -7.15 14.92 -18.75
CA LYS A 362 -8.47 15.48 -18.39
C LYS A 362 -9.56 14.42 -18.44
N ILE A 363 -9.57 13.60 -19.50
CA ILE A 363 -10.50 12.48 -19.66
C ILE A 363 -10.31 11.47 -18.51
N ALA A 364 -9.07 11.09 -18.20
CA ALA A 364 -8.79 10.17 -17.10
C ALA A 364 -9.25 10.73 -15.74
N THR A 365 -9.08 12.04 -15.52
CA THR A 365 -9.52 12.72 -14.29
C THR A 365 -11.05 12.70 -14.17
N LEU A 366 -11.76 13.03 -15.26
CA LEU A 366 -13.22 12.96 -15.32
C LEU A 366 -13.73 11.53 -15.08
N LEU A 367 -13.16 10.53 -15.76
CA LEU A 367 -13.58 9.13 -15.62
C LEU A 367 -13.28 8.60 -14.21
N LEU A 368 -12.20 9.03 -13.57
CA LEU A 368 -11.95 8.69 -12.16
C LEU A 368 -13.04 9.28 -11.27
N LEU A 369 -13.39 10.56 -11.46
CA LEU A 369 -14.47 11.19 -10.70
C LEU A 369 -15.79 10.45 -10.93
N PHE A 370 -16.12 10.13 -12.18
CA PHE A 370 -17.32 9.39 -12.54
C PHE A 370 -17.38 8.03 -11.84
N ASN A 371 -16.26 7.31 -11.77
CA ASN A 371 -16.17 6.05 -11.04
C ASN A 371 -16.40 6.23 -9.54
N VAL A 372 -15.74 7.20 -8.91
CA VAL A 372 -15.85 7.45 -7.47
C VAL A 372 -17.26 7.92 -7.10
N GLU A 373 -17.83 8.86 -7.84
CA GLU A 373 -19.16 9.41 -7.60
C GLU A 373 -20.28 8.42 -7.92
N SER A 374 -20.09 7.56 -8.93
CA SER A 374 -21.04 6.48 -9.20
C SER A 374 -21.10 5.49 -8.04
N VAL A 375 -19.96 5.10 -7.47
CA VAL A 375 -19.96 4.26 -6.25
C VAL A 375 -20.54 5.03 -5.07
N ARG A 376 -20.21 6.32 -4.92
CA ARG A 376 -20.73 7.14 -3.81
C ARG A 376 -22.26 7.25 -3.83
N ARG A 377 -22.85 7.36 -5.01
CA ARG A 377 -24.29 7.48 -5.21
C ARG A 377 -25.00 6.13 -5.28
N ASN A 378 -24.29 5.07 -5.66
CA ASN A 378 -24.85 3.74 -5.81
C ASN A 378 -24.78 2.95 -4.49
N GLY A 379 -25.96 2.63 -3.95
CA GLY A 379 -26.12 1.87 -2.72
C GLY A 379 -26.40 2.75 -1.51
N GLU A 380 -27.30 2.29 -0.63
CA GLU A 380 -27.59 2.85 0.69
C GLU A 380 -26.35 2.72 1.61
N HIS A 381 -25.29 3.47 1.33
CA HIS A 381 -24.02 3.47 2.06
C HIS A 381 -23.26 2.12 2.15
N SER A 382 -23.65 1.12 1.37
CA SER A 382 -23.10 -0.24 1.46
C SER A 382 -21.83 -0.48 0.63
N GLN A 383 -21.55 0.33 -0.38
CA GLN A 383 -20.37 0.19 -1.24
C GLN A 383 -19.44 1.38 -1.11
N TRP A 384 -18.14 1.10 -1.01
CA TRP A 384 -17.08 2.08 -0.83
C TRP A 384 -16.09 1.95 -1.97
N PHE A 385 -15.70 3.06 -2.59
CA PHE A 385 -14.71 3.01 -3.67
C PHE A 385 -13.35 2.52 -3.13
N PRO A 386 -12.80 1.38 -3.60
CA PRO A 386 -11.62 0.77 -2.99
C PRO A 386 -10.34 1.47 -3.46
N PHE A 387 -9.98 2.59 -2.82
CA PHE A 387 -8.78 3.36 -3.14
C PHE A 387 -7.49 2.55 -3.02
N ASP A 388 -7.46 1.55 -2.14
CA ASP A 388 -6.37 0.59 -2.02
C ASP A 388 -6.14 -0.18 -3.33
N LYS A 389 -7.19 -0.79 -3.87
CA LYS A 389 -7.12 -1.55 -5.13
C LYS A 389 -6.90 -0.65 -6.34
N TYR A 390 -7.43 0.58 -6.29
CA TYR A 390 -7.21 1.56 -7.35
C TYR A 390 -5.75 2.01 -7.42
N LYS A 391 -5.09 2.22 -6.27
CA LYS A 391 -3.71 2.73 -6.24
C LYS A 391 -2.67 1.61 -6.30
N PHE A 392 -2.94 0.44 -5.72
CA PHE A 392 -2.00 -0.67 -5.59
C PHE A 392 -2.67 -2.03 -5.85
N GLY A 393 -2.04 -2.84 -6.71
CA GLY A 393 -2.44 -4.20 -7.04
C GLY A 393 -1.39 -5.23 -6.65
N ARG A 394 -1.53 -6.48 -7.09
CA ARG A 394 -0.61 -7.59 -6.76
C ARG A 394 0.84 -7.33 -7.18
N GLY A 395 1.05 -6.52 -8.22
CA GLY A 395 2.37 -6.16 -8.76
C GLY A 395 2.91 -4.81 -8.28
N GLY A 396 2.30 -4.18 -7.28
CA GLY A 396 2.68 -2.85 -6.80
C GLY A 396 1.74 -1.76 -7.32
N LYS A 397 2.28 -0.55 -7.55
CA LYS A 397 1.49 0.62 -7.96
C LYS A 397 0.79 0.38 -9.30
N VAL A 398 -0.52 0.63 -9.35
CA VAL A 398 -1.31 0.48 -10.58
C VAL A 398 -1.14 1.73 -11.44
N THR A 399 -0.83 1.52 -12.72
CA THR A 399 -0.88 2.57 -13.73
C THR A 399 -2.18 2.45 -14.49
N TRP A 400 -2.94 3.55 -14.56
CA TRP A 400 -4.21 3.60 -15.28
C TRP A 400 -4.00 4.18 -16.68
N SER A 401 -4.70 3.60 -17.64
CA SER A 401 -4.78 4.07 -19.03
C SER A 401 -6.23 4.16 -19.47
N LEU A 402 -6.47 4.89 -20.55
CA LEU A 402 -7.78 4.89 -21.19
C LEU A 402 -7.85 3.72 -22.15
N GLU A 403 -8.93 2.97 -22.03
CA GLU A 403 -9.29 1.88 -22.92
C GLU A 403 -10.44 2.35 -23.83
N HIS A 404 -10.31 2.06 -25.12
CA HIS A 404 -11.36 2.31 -26.09
C HIS A 404 -12.41 1.20 -25.94
N ILE A 405 -13.67 1.55 -25.70
CA ILE A 405 -14.74 0.56 -25.49
C ILE A 405 -14.94 -0.26 -26.78
N HIS A 406 -15.00 0.43 -27.92
CA HIS A 406 -14.93 -0.14 -29.26
C HIS A 406 -13.60 0.20 -29.92
N ALA A 407 -12.93 -0.78 -30.54
CA ALA A 407 -11.64 -0.57 -31.19
C ALA A 407 -11.74 0.28 -32.46
N GLN A 408 -10.64 0.98 -32.77
CA GLN A 408 -10.36 1.49 -34.10
C GLN A 408 -9.82 0.37 -35.00
N GLN A 409 -9.88 0.61 -36.31
CA GLN A 409 -9.36 -0.30 -37.33
C GLN A 409 -7.92 -0.80 -37.05
N SER A 410 -7.60 -1.95 -37.61
CA SER A 410 -6.56 -2.94 -37.24
C SER A 410 -5.08 -2.58 -37.37
N GLU A 411 -4.70 -1.32 -37.19
CA GLU A 411 -3.31 -0.88 -37.39
C GLU A 411 -2.28 -1.59 -36.48
N GLY A 412 -2.72 -2.21 -35.38
CA GLY A 412 -1.87 -2.95 -34.44
C GLY A 412 -1.63 -4.44 -34.74
N LEU A 413 -2.42 -5.09 -35.60
CA LEU A 413 -2.32 -6.54 -35.84
C LEU A 413 -1.23 -6.83 -36.88
N ARG A 414 -0.01 -7.18 -36.45
CA ARG A 414 1.16 -7.25 -37.36
C ARG A 414 1.61 -8.66 -37.74
N THR A 415 1.25 -9.69 -36.97
CA THR A 415 1.71 -11.07 -37.21
C THR A 415 0.56 -12.01 -37.55
N GLN A 416 0.89 -13.15 -38.17
CA GLN A 416 -0.11 -14.15 -38.56
C GLN A 416 -0.78 -14.81 -37.36
N GLU A 417 -0.04 -14.99 -36.26
CA GLU A 417 -0.57 -15.51 -35.01
C GLU A 417 -1.67 -14.59 -34.48
N MET A 418 -1.41 -13.28 -34.46
CA MET A 418 -2.39 -12.27 -34.04
C MET A 418 -3.64 -12.25 -34.94
N TRP A 419 -3.46 -12.42 -36.26
CA TRP A 419 -4.59 -12.48 -37.20
C TRP A 419 -5.48 -13.69 -36.96
N LYS A 420 -4.88 -14.87 -36.79
CA LYS A 420 -5.61 -16.12 -36.53
C LYS A 420 -6.30 -16.10 -35.17
N GLU A 421 -5.62 -15.58 -34.16
CA GLU A 421 -6.20 -15.40 -32.82
C GLU A 421 -7.39 -14.44 -32.88
N TRP A 422 -7.25 -13.31 -33.57
CA TRP A 422 -8.36 -12.37 -33.79
C TRP A 422 -9.55 -13.07 -34.45
N LEU A 423 -9.36 -13.77 -35.57
CA LEU A 423 -10.45 -14.51 -36.24
C LEU A 423 -11.12 -15.53 -35.29
N THR A 424 -10.32 -16.28 -34.53
CA THR A 424 -10.81 -17.29 -33.58
C THR A 424 -11.70 -16.67 -32.52
N LEU A 425 -11.30 -15.51 -31.97
CA LEU A 425 -12.04 -14.80 -30.93
C LEU A 425 -13.38 -14.24 -31.42
N HIS A 426 -13.53 -13.95 -32.71
CA HIS A 426 -14.73 -13.30 -33.26
C HIS A 426 -15.77 -14.26 -33.83
N ILE A 427 -15.42 -15.53 -34.11
CA ILE A 427 -16.36 -16.55 -34.62
C ILE A 427 -17.63 -16.68 -33.74
N PRO A 428 -17.54 -16.74 -32.39
CA PRO A 428 -18.72 -16.84 -31.54
C PRO A 428 -19.69 -15.66 -31.68
N SER A 429 -19.16 -14.46 -31.92
CA SER A 429 -19.95 -13.23 -32.02
C SER A 429 -20.60 -13.06 -33.40
N VAL A 430 -19.94 -13.51 -34.46
CA VAL A 430 -20.56 -13.60 -35.80
C VAL A 430 -21.74 -14.60 -35.77
N LYS A 431 -21.60 -15.72 -35.06
CA LYS A 431 -22.66 -16.73 -34.89
C LYS A 431 -23.90 -16.21 -34.16
N SER A 432 -23.76 -15.26 -33.24
CA SER A 432 -24.87 -14.81 -32.39
C SER A 432 -25.70 -13.69 -33.00
N VAL A 433 -25.21 -13.04 -34.06
CA VAL A 433 -25.83 -11.84 -34.66
C VAL A 433 -26.76 -12.17 -35.81
N SER A 434 -26.47 -13.21 -36.60
CA SER A 434 -27.32 -13.60 -37.74
C SER A 434 -27.16 -15.09 -38.10
N ASP A 435 -28.29 -15.78 -38.30
CA ASP A 435 -28.35 -17.17 -38.77
C ASP A 435 -27.78 -17.35 -40.19
N ASP A 436 -27.71 -16.28 -41.00
CA ASP A 436 -27.18 -16.28 -42.37
C ASP A 436 -25.66 -16.00 -42.44
N SER A 437 -24.93 -16.10 -41.32
CA SER A 437 -23.48 -15.82 -41.27
C SER A 437 -22.58 -17.03 -41.56
N GLU A 438 -23.14 -18.17 -41.98
CA GLU A 438 -22.40 -19.42 -42.21
C GLU A 438 -21.23 -19.24 -43.20
N GLU A 439 -21.44 -18.50 -44.29
CA GLU A 439 -20.41 -18.21 -45.29
C GLU A 439 -19.21 -17.47 -44.67
N LEU A 440 -19.46 -16.46 -43.83
CA LEU A 440 -18.40 -15.68 -43.19
C LEU A 440 -17.63 -16.53 -42.18
N ILE A 441 -18.33 -17.38 -41.42
CA ILE A 441 -17.72 -18.28 -40.45
C ILE A 441 -16.84 -19.32 -41.14
N GLU A 442 -17.26 -19.87 -42.29
CA GLU A 442 -16.44 -20.79 -43.09
C GLU A 442 -15.18 -20.12 -43.63
N LEU A 443 -15.30 -18.86 -44.08
CA LEU A 443 -14.14 -18.06 -44.52
C LEU A 443 -13.16 -17.83 -43.36
N MET A 444 -13.66 -17.48 -42.17
CA MET A 444 -12.82 -17.29 -40.98
C MET A 444 -12.10 -18.58 -40.58
N ASN A 445 -12.79 -19.72 -40.54
CA ASN A 445 -12.19 -21.02 -40.20
C ASN A 445 -11.14 -21.45 -41.23
N SER A 446 -11.42 -21.22 -42.52
CA SER A 446 -10.48 -21.51 -43.61
C SER A 446 -9.21 -20.67 -43.49
N ALA A 447 -9.34 -19.38 -43.17
CA ALA A 447 -8.20 -18.49 -42.95
C ALA A 447 -7.36 -18.88 -41.73
N ILE A 448 -7.98 -19.37 -40.66
CA ILE A 448 -7.27 -19.89 -39.46
C ILE A 448 -6.45 -21.14 -39.80
N ALA A 449 -7.02 -22.05 -40.59
CA ALA A 449 -6.41 -23.34 -40.94
C ALA A 449 -5.24 -23.24 -41.93
N LYS A 450 -5.05 -22.10 -42.62
CA LYS A 450 -3.94 -21.92 -43.57
C LYS A 450 -2.59 -21.87 -42.85
N ASP A 451 -1.58 -22.56 -43.38
CA ASP A 451 -0.20 -22.44 -42.87
C ASP A 451 0.33 -21.01 -42.93
N LYS A 452 -0.05 -20.25 -43.97
CA LYS A 452 0.32 -18.86 -44.17
C LYS A 452 -0.91 -18.02 -44.57
N LEU A 453 -1.34 -17.11 -43.70
CA LEU A 453 -2.42 -16.16 -43.98
C LEU A 453 -1.84 -14.86 -44.54
N GLU A 454 -2.42 -14.32 -45.62
CA GLU A 454 -1.97 -13.06 -46.21
C GLU A 454 -2.70 -11.85 -45.59
N ARG A 455 -2.01 -10.70 -45.48
CA ARG A 455 -2.55 -9.48 -44.86
C ARG A 455 -3.83 -9.01 -45.56
N GLN A 456 -3.83 -8.98 -46.90
CA GLN A 456 -4.99 -8.54 -47.68
C GLN A 456 -6.21 -9.44 -47.47
N GLU A 457 -5.99 -10.75 -47.32
CA GLU A 457 -7.06 -11.70 -47.04
C GLU A 457 -7.63 -11.50 -45.63
N PHE A 458 -6.75 -11.32 -44.63
CA PHE A 458 -7.16 -10.98 -43.28
C PHE A 458 -7.96 -9.68 -43.23
N ASP A 459 -7.46 -8.61 -43.85
CA ASP A 459 -8.12 -7.30 -43.86
C ASP A 459 -9.51 -7.37 -44.52
N ALA A 460 -9.67 -8.18 -45.58
CA ALA A 460 -10.97 -8.38 -46.24
C ALA A 460 -11.98 -9.13 -45.35
N ILE A 461 -11.55 -10.20 -44.66
CA ILE A 461 -12.41 -10.93 -43.73
C ILE A 461 -12.75 -10.05 -42.54
N GLN A 462 -11.76 -9.34 -42.01
CA GLN A 462 -11.96 -8.39 -40.92
C GLN A 462 -12.96 -7.31 -41.29
N GLN A 463 -12.88 -6.71 -42.47
CA GLN A 463 -13.83 -5.68 -42.89
C GLN A 463 -15.26 -6.24 -42.90
N ARG A 464 -15.48 -7.45 -43.43
CA ARG A 464 -16.80 -8.11 -43.39
C ARG A 464 -17.29 -8.36 -41.96
N VAL A 465 -16.39 -8.79 -41.07
CA VAL A 465 -16.72 -9.00 -39.64
C VAL A 465 -17.05 -7.67 -38.97
N VAL A 466 -16.27 -6.62 -39.18
CA VAL A 466 -16.52 -5.28 -38.62
C VAL A 466 -17.83 -4.72 -39.18
N ASP A 467 -18.09 -4.81 -40.48
CA ASP A 467 -19.33 -4.31 -41.09
C ASP A 467 -20.58 -5.04 -40.56
N LEU A 468 -20.46 -6.34 -40.26
CA LEU A 468 -21.52 -7.11 -39.62
C LEU A 468 -21.67 -6.74 -38.14
N LEU A 469 -20.55 -6.46 -37.47
CA LEU A 469 -20.47 -6.24 -36.03
C LEU A 469 -20.45 -4.75 -35.61
N SER A 470 -20.69 -3.82 -36.53
CA SER A 470 -20.70 -2.38 -36.25
C SER A 470 -21.98 -1.75 -36.76
N VAL A 471 -22.50 -0.76 -36.02
CA VAL A 471 -23.61 0.08 -36.49
C VAL A 471 -23.07 1.03 -37.56
N LYS A 472 -23.76 1.15 -38.71
CA LYS A 472 -23.41 2.14 -39.75
C LYS A 472 -23.44 3.54 -39.13
N GLY A 473 -22.29 4.20 -39.04
CA GLY A 473 -22.16 5.53 -38.42
C GLY A 473 -20.72 6.05 -38.44
N ASN A 474 -20.59 7.37 -38.43
CA ASN A 474 -19.38 8.15 -38.70
C ASN A 474 -18.22 7.81 -37.74
N THR A 475 -16.96 7.77 -38.21
CA THR A 475 -15.80 7.35 -37.40
C THR A 475 -15.31 8.38 -36.36
N GLU A 476 -15.89 9.57 -36.31
CA GLU A 476 -15.46 10.68 -35.43
C GLU A 476 -15.62 10.37 -33.93
N TYR A 477 -16.63 9.59 -33.54
CA TYR A 477 -16.88 9.26 -32.13
C TYR A 477 -15.80 8.37 -31.47
N LEU A 478 -14.93 7.73 -32.27
CA LEU A 478 -14.00 6.70 -31.79
C LEU A 478 -13.06 7.20 -30.70
N HIS A 479 -12.70 8.49 -30.76
CA HIS A 479 -11.80 9.14 -29.81
C HIS A 479 -12.52 9.97 -28.75
N SER A 480 -13.84 10.05 -28.81
CA SER A 480 -14.66 10.83 -27.88
C SER A 480 -14.77 10.15 -26.52
N ILE A 481 -15.11 10.93 -25.49
CA ILE A 481 -15.37 10.43 -24.13
C ILE A 481 -16.41 9.30 -24.07
N ALA A 482 -17.37 9.28 -25.02
CA ALA A 482 -18.42 8.26 -25.10
C ALA A 482 -17.90 6.86 -25.47
N ASN A 483 -16.65 6.76 -25.94
CA ASN A 483 -15.98 5.50 -26.27
C ASN A 483 -14.79 5.20 -25.34
N MET A 484 -14.69 5.85 -24.17
CA MET A 484 -13.55 5.72 -23.26
C MET A 484 -13.95 5.15 -21.90
N ALA A 485 -13.13 4.22 -21.41
CA ALA A 485 -13.22 3.67 -20.06
C ALA A 485 -11.84 3.63 -19.38
N LEU A 486 -11.81 3.55 -18.06
CA LEU A 486 -10.55 3.39 -17.31
C LEU A 486 -10.20 1.91 -17.19
N LEU A 487 -8.97 1.55 -17.51
CA LEU A 487 -8.44 0.21 -17.28
C LEU A 487 -6.96 0.25 -16.92
N SER A 488 -6.48 -0.73 -16.15
CA SER A 488 -5.06 -0.81 -15.81
C SER A 488 -4.22 -0.95 -17.09
N SER A 489 -3.02 -0.38 -17.15
CA SER A 489 -2.18 -0.46 -18.36
C SER A 489 -1.79 -1.89 -18.70
N THR A 490 -1.67 -2.77 -17.70
CA THR A 490 -1.40 -4.19 -17.89
C THR A 490 -2.58 -4.89 -18.57
N ASP A 491 -3.80 -4.63 -18.10
CA ASP A 491 -5.01 -5.25 -18.64
C ASP A 491 -5.39 -4.65 -20.00
N ASN A 492 -5.18 -3.33 -20.18
CA ASN A 492 -5.39 -2.64 -21.43
C ASN A 492 -4.46 -3.14 -22.55
N ALA A 493 -3.19 -3.44 -22.22
CA ALA A 493 -2.27 -4.04 -23.17
C ALA A 493 -2.74 -5.40 -23.69
N ALA A 494 -3.46 -6.18 -22.88
CA ALA A 494 -4.04 -7.46 -23.27
C ALA A 494 -5.30 -7.31 -24.16
N LEU A 495 -5.99 -6.16 -24.09
CA LEU A 495 -7.24 -5.89 -24.80
C LEU A 495 -7.09 -5.05 -26.08
N ASN A 496 -5.92 -4.43 -26.26
CA ASN A 496 -5.68 -3.43 -27.29
C ASN A 496 -6.06 -3.94 -28.70
N ASN A 497 -6.84 -3.14 -29.44
CA ASN A 497 -7.35 -3.42 -30.79
C ASN A 497 -8.34 -4.60 -30.95
N SER A 498 -8.92 -5.12 -29.87
CA SER A 498 -9.99 -6.11 -29.94
C SER A 498 -11.38 -5.48 -30.11
N THR A 499 -12.33 -6.18 -30.71
CA THR A 499 -13.74 -5.72 -30.73
C THR A 499 -14.37 -5.70 -29.34
N PHE A 500 -15.50 -5.02 -29.22
CA PHE A 500 -16.22 -4.86 -27.96
C PHE A 500 -16.58 -6.20 -27.30
N ASP A 501 -17.07 -7.18 -28.07
CA ASP A 501 -17.47 -8.49 -27.55
C ASP A 501 -16.31 -9.29 -26.96
N VAL A 502 -15.13 -9.23 -27.61
CA VAL A 502 -13.90 -9.85 -27.09
C VAL A 502 -13.47 -9.18 -25.79
N LYS A 503 -13.45 -7.84 -25.78
CA LYS A 503 -13.12 -7.06 -24.57
C LYS A 503 -14.08 -7.38 -23.42
N ARG A 504 -15.38 -7.44 -23.72
CA ARG A 504 -16.42 -7.82 -22.76
C ARG A 504 -16.18 -9.20 -22.14
N ASN A 505 -15.81 -10.20 -22.94
CA ASN A 505 -15.55 -11.55 -22.44
C ASN A 505 -14.34 -11.60 -21.49
N GLU A 506 -13.27 -10.87 -21.80
CA GLU A 506 -12.12 -10.78 -20.91
C GLU A 506 -12.45 -10.01 -19.63
N ILE A 507 -13.21 -8.91 -19.71
CA ILE A 507 -13.71 -8.19 -18.52
C ILE A 507 -14.57 -9.10 -17.64
N ILE A 508 -15.44 -9.93 -18.23
CA ILE A 508 -16.22 -10.94 -17.48
C ILE A 508 -15.31 -11.96 -16.80
N LYS A 509 -14.24 -12.40 -17.47
CA LYS A 509 -13.27 -13.35 -16.91
C LYS A 509 -12.46 -12.72 -15.77
N MET A 510 -12.06 -11.45 -15.90
CA MET A 510 -11.41 -10.67 -14.85
C MET A 510 -12.33 -10.53 -13.62
N ASP A 511 -13.62 -10.21 -13.83
CA ASP A 511 -14.62 -10.08 -12.77
C ASP A 511 -14.83 -11.43 -12.05
N LYS A 512 -14.96 -12.54 -12.81
CA LYS A 512 -15.03 -13.90 -12.27
C LYS A 512 -13.79 -14.30 -11.47
N ALA A 513 -12.61 -13.79 -11.85
CA ALA A 513 -11.36 -14.03 -11.14
C ALA A 513 -11.19 -13.12 -9.89
N GLY A 514 -12.18 -12.26 -9.60
CA GLY A 514 -12.14 -11.31 -8.49
C GLY A 514 -11.10 -10.20 -8.67
N GLN A 515 -10.69 -9.92 -9.91
CA GLN A 515 -9.81 -8.80 -10.21
C GLN A 515 -10.56 -7.48 -10.04
N TYR A 516 -9.82 -6.43 -9.68
CA TYR A 516 -10.42 -5.11 -9.52
C TYR A 516 -10.63 -4.45 -10.89
N ILE A 517 -11.89 -4.21 -11.23
CA ILE A 517 -12.30 -3.45 -12.41
C ILE A 517 -13.01 -2.18 -11.91
N PRO A 518 -12.68 -0.98 -12.42
CA PRO A 518 -13.40 0.23 -12.05
C PRO A 518 -14.90 0.07 -12.26
N PHE A 519 -15.68 0.56 -11.31
CA PHE A 519 -17.13 0.37 -11.27
C PHE A 519 -17.79 0.71 -12.60
N CYS A 520 -17.52 1.90 -13.15
CA CYS A 520 -18.14 2.36 -14.39
C CYS A 520 -17.64 1.57 -15.61
N THR A 521 -16.37 1.15 -15.63
CA THR A 521 -15.83 0.29 -16.69
C THR A 521 -16.58 -1.04 -16.73
N ARG A 522 -16.83 -1.64 -15.57
CA ARG A 522 -17.65 -2.85 -15.48
C ARG A 522 -19.08 -2.61 -15.97
N MET A 523 -19.71 -1.49 -15.57
CA MET A 523 -21.06 -1.14 -16.02
C MET A 523 -21.17 -0.96 -17.54
N VAL A 524 -20.14 -0.38 -18.18
CA VAL A 524 -20.02 -0.25 -19.64
C VAL A 524 -20.01 -1.61 -20.32
N PHE A 525 -19.05 -2.47 -19.99
CA PHE A 525 -18.87 -3.74 -20.69
C PHE A 525 -19.99 -4.75 -20.38
N LEU A 526 -20.67 -4.61 -19.23
CA LEU A 526 -21.87 -5.39 -18.90
C LEU A 526 -23.17 -4.78 -19.41
N LYS A 527 -23.11 -3.60 -20.05
CA LYS A 527 -24.26 -2.86 -20.60
C LYS A 527 -25.36 -2.58 -19.59
N TYR A 528 -24.97 -2.09 -18.41
CA TYR A 528 -25.90 -1.72 -17.35
C TYR A 528 -26.45 -0.30 -17.48
N TYR A 529 -25.89 0.54 -18.35
CA TYR A 529 -26.45 1.86 -18.64
C TYR A 529 -27.59 1.81 -19.67
N THR A 530 -27.49 0.92 -20.65
CA THR A 530 -28.45 0.83 -21.76
C THR A 530 -29.68 0.02 -21.35
N PRO A 531 -30.92 0.53 -21.58
CA PRO A 531 -32.14 -0.22 -21.36
C PRO A 531 -32.18 -1.53 -22.15
N SER A 532 -32.86 -2.55 -21.61
CA SER A 532 -32.90 -3.88 -22.23
C SER A 532 -33.48 -3.90 -23.65
N ALA A 533 -34.35 -2.96 -24.01
CA ALA A 533 -34.95 -2.88 -25.34
C ALA A 533 -33.93 -2.53 -26.44
N ASP A 534 -32.89 -1.78 -26.08
CA ASP A 534 -31.86 -1.27 -27.00
C ASP A 534 -30.51 -1.99 -26.80
N ASN A 535 -30.49 -3.04 -25.97
CA ASN A 535 -29.27 -3.70 -25.53
C ASN A 535 -28.73 -4.69 -26.57
N GLN A 536 -27.74 -4.24 -27.34
CA GLN A 536 -27.03 -5.07 -28.32
C GLN A 536 -25.77 -5.72 -27.70
N LEU A 537 -25.86 -6.90 -27.09
CA LEU A 537 -24.76 -7.47 -26.28
C LEU A 537 -23.38 -7.56 -26.96
N HIS A 538 -23.34 -7.64 -28.29
CA HIS A 538 -22.11 -7.79 -29.06
C HIS A 538 -21.54 -6.45 -29.56
N PHE A 539 -22.28 -5.34 -29.42
CA PHE A 539 -21.94 -4.06 -30.05
C PHE A 539 -21.86 -2.92 -29.05
N TRP A 540 -21.03 -1.91 -29.33
CA TRP A 540 -21.10 -0.63 -28.64
C TRP A 540 -21.69 0.39 -29.60
N GLY A 541 -23.02 0.53 -29.56
CA GLY A 541 -23.79 1.32 -30.53
C GLY A 541 -24.11 2.73 -30.04
N HIS A 542 -24.81 3.49 -30.88
CA HIS A 542 -25.24 4.85 -30.56
C HIS A 542 -26.04 4.92 -29.24
N ALA A 543 -27.03 4.03 -29.06
CA ALA A 543 -27.85 3.99 -27.84
C ALA A 543 -27.01 3.76 -26.57
N ASP A 544 -25.95 2.94 -26.65
CA ASP A 544 -25.05 2.71 -25.53
C ASP A 544 -24.22 3.95 -25.19
N ARG A 545 -23.71 4.64 -26.22
CA ARG A 545 -22.95 5.89 -26.08
C ARG A 545 -23.80 6.98 -25.44
N VAL A 546 -25.04 7.15 -25.90
CA VAL A 546 -26.02 8.09 -25.34
C VAL A 546 -26.27 7.77 -23.87
N ALA A 547 -26.64 6.53 -23.55
CA ALA A 547 -26.92 6.13 -22.18
C ALA A 547 -25.70 6.31 -21.24
N TYR A 548 -24.49 6.05 -21.74
CA TYR A 548 -23.25 6.23 -20.98
C TYR A 548 -22.96 7.70 -20.67
N VAL A 549 -23.09 8.59 -21.67
CA VAL A 549 -22.90 10.04 -21.49
C VAL A 549 -24.00 10.63 -20.59
N ASP A 550 -25.25 10.19 -20.74
CA ASP A 550 -26.36 10.62 -19.88
C ASP A 550 -26.13 10.20 -18.42
N ALA A 551 -25.57 9.00 -18.19
CA ALA A 551 -25.18 8.56 -16.86
C ALA A 551 -24.07 9.46 -16.28
N MET A 552 -23.05 9.82 -17.06
CA MET A 552 -22.02 10.79 -16.62
C MET A 552 -22.63 12.14 -16.25
N ASN A 553 -23.46 12.70 -17.13
CA ASN A 553 -24.14 13.97 -16.89
C ASN A 553 -25.00 13.94 -15.63
N THR A 554 -25.71 12.84 -15.39
CA THR A 554 -26.56 12.67 -14.21
C THR A 554 -25.74 12.56 -12.93
N VAL A 555 -24.68 11.74 -12.93
CA VAL A 555 -23.83 11.51 -11.76
C VAL A 555 -23.02 12.75 -11.41
N LEU A 556 -22.50 13.45 -12.43
CA LEU A 556 -21.58 14.59 -12.27
C LEU A 556 -22.26 15.96 -12.39
N VAL A 557 -23.59 16.02 -12.39
CA VAL A 557 -24.38 17.25 -12.57
C VAL A 557 -23.96 18.41 -11.66
N ASN A 558 -23.52 18.11 -10.42
CA ASN A 558 -23.11 19.14 -9.46
C ASN A 558 -21.70 19.70 -9.70
N TYR A 559 -20.90 19.03 -10.55
CA TYR A 559 -19.49 19.34 -10.78
C TYR A 559 -19.20 19.79 -12.22
N LEU A 560 -20.03 19.40 -13.20
CA LEU A 560 -19.89 19.85 -14.59
C LEU A 560 -20.33 21.32 -14.73
N GLU A 561 -19.59 22.12 -15.50
CA GLU A 561 -20.02 23.47 -15.88
C GLU A 561 -21.15 23.43 -16.93
N GLU A 562 -21.03 22.51 -17.88
CA GLU A 562 -22.02 22.23 -18.91
C GLU A 562 -22.15 20.71 -19.11
N PRO A 563 -23.34 20.20 -19.46
CA PRO A 563 -23.51 18.79 -19.80
C PRO A 563 -22.59 18.39 -20.95
N ILE A 564 -22.03 17.18 -20.87
CA ILE A 564 -21.29 16.54 -21.95
C ILE A 564 -22.27 16.29 -23.09
N VAL A 565 -21.95 16.79 -24.28
CA VAL A 565 -22.77 16.62 -25.48
C VAL A 565 -22.23 15.45 -26.28
N LEU A 566 -23.08 14.72 -27.00
CA LEU A 566 -22.64 13.80 -28.04
C LEU A 566 -22.56 14.53 -29.36
N GLU A 567 -21.48 14.35 -30.11
CA GLU A 567 -21.41 14.81 -31.49
C GLU A 567 -22.61 14.22 -32.25
N LYS A 568 -23.36 15.08 -32.95
CA LYS A 568 -24.51 14.64 -33.75
C LYS A 568 -23.99 13.78 -34.90
N GLU A 569 -24.43 12.54 -35.00
CA GLU A 569 -24.36 11.83 -36.28
C GLU A 569 -25.25 12.61 -37.25
N GLU A 570 -24.67 13.16 -38.33
CA GLU A 570 -25.47 13.59 -39.48
C GLU A 570 -26.22 12.35 -40.01
N GLU A 571 -27.54 12.49 -40.17
CA GLU A 571 -28.47 11.41 -40.58
C GLU A 571 -28.07 10.68 -41.86
#